data_AF-A0A0M6Y3V9-F1
#
_entry.id   AF-A0A0M6Y3V9-F1
#
_cell.length_a   1.000
_cell.length_b   1.000
_cell.length_c   1.000
_cell.angle_alpha   90.00
_cell.angle_beta   90.00
_cell.angle_gamma   90.00
#
_symmetry.space_group_name_H-M   'P 1'
#
loop_
_entity.id
_entity.type
_entity.pdbx_description
1 polymer ?
#
loop_
_entity_poly.entity_id
_entity_poly.type
_entity_poly.pdbx_seq_one_letter_code
_entity_poly.pdbx_strand_id
1 'polypeptide(L)'
;MALTQVQVIQSLGEALTWYERELDWGVAPGELRHLTGRIGELYAAMITRGQMALDTNQRGYDVISAENERISVKTVTTANHVAFNTNTFQLCDRVMVLRVNVDPEEGVSVEELLDCTASELREKVSPYGEAFRLSISLFNKPSKPLDHLQVDNEIHFERYTLRQYESGTILVLIDGEPQLVSKPHLRKIAATLGVDILNGSGGKKNTRQLGADIIKTLKARGET
;
A
#
# COMPACT_ATOMS: atom_id res chain seq x y z
N MET A 1 23.54 0.11 -19.84
CA MET A 1 22.44 -0.56 -20.57
C MET A 1 21.20 -0.46 -19.71
N ALA A 2 20.07 -0.05 -20.28
CA ALA A 2 18.81 0.01 -19.55
C ALA A 2 18.26 -1.41 -19.32
N LEU A 3 17.63 -1.64 -18.17
CA LEU A 3 17.00 -2.93 -17.87
C LEU A 3 15.79 -3.15 -18.79
N THR A 4 15.63 -4.39 -19.25
CA THR A 4 14.38 -4.83 -19.90
C THR A 4 13.27 -4.96 -18.86
N GLN A 5 12.01 -4.95 -19.29
CA GLN A 5 10.87 -5.12 -18.39
C GLN A 5 10.91 -6.44 -17.61
N VAL A 6 11.37 -7.53 -18.23
CA VAL A 6 11.56 -8.81 -17.53
C VAL A 6 12.60 -8.69 -16.42
N GLN A 7 13.70 -7.99 -16.67
CA GLN A 7 14.74 -7.75 -15.67
C GLN A 7 14.24 -6.85 -14.53
N VAL A 8 13.43 -5.82 -14.83
CA VAL A 8 12.80 -4.98 -13.79
C VAL A 8 11.91 -5.82 -12.87
N ILE A 9 11.07 -6.68 -13.43
CA ILE A 9 10.18 -7.57 -12.66
C ILE A 9 10.99 -8.53 -11.78
N GLN A 10 12.03 -9.16 -12.35
CA GLN A 10 12.91 -10.07 -11.61
C GLN A 10 13.64 -9.34 -10.47
N SER A 11 14.25 -8.19 -10.77
CA SER A 11 14.95 -7.37 -9.77
C SER A 11 14.02 -6.87 -8.67
N LEU A 12 12.76 -6.54 -8.99
CA LEU A 12 11.76 -6.18 -7.98
C LEU A 12 11.46 -7.37 -7.06
N GLY A 13 11.22 -8.55 -7.61
CA GLY A 13 10.98 -9.77 -6.82
C GLY A 13 12.16 -10.14 -5.91
N GLU A 14 13.39 -10.01 -6.42
CA GLU A 14 14.61 -10.22 -5.63
C GLU A 14 14.74 -9.17 -4.51
N ALA A 15 14.48 -7.90 -4.80
CA ALA A 15 14.55 -6.83 -3.81
C ALA A 15 13.51 -7.01 -2.68
N LEU A 16 12.28 -7.41 -3.03
CA LEU A 16 11.23 -7.74 -2.06
C LEU A 16 11.64 -8.93 -1.18
N THR A 17 12.15 -10.01 -1.80
CA THR A 17 12.62 -11.19 -1.06
C THR A 17 13.76 -10.85 -0.10
N TRP A 18 14.70 -10.00 -0.51
CA TRP A 18 15.78 -9.57 0.38
C TRP A 18 15.26 -8.70 1.53
N TYR A 19 14.33 -7.80 1.22
CA TYR A 19 13.72 -6.95 2.24
C TYR A 19 12.98 -7.78 3.28
N GLU A 20 12.27 -8.83 2.90
CA GLU A 20 11.65 -9.79 3.82
C GLU A 20 12.67 -10.48 4.72
N ARG A 21 13.79 -10.97 4.17
CA ARG A 21 14.82 -11.66 4.97
C ARG A 21 15.50 -10.75 5.99
N GLU A 22 15.78 -9.50 5.63
CA GLU A 22 16.35 -8.51 6.56
C GLU A 22 15.41 -8.24 7.74
N LEU A 23 14.10 -8.16 7.46
CA LEU A 23 13.09 -8.02 8.51
C LEU A 23 12.98 -9.26 9.39
N ASP A 24 13.06 -10.46 8.81
CA ASP A 24 13.07 -11.72 9.57
C ASP A 24 14.29 -11.84 10.50
N TRP A 25 15.41 -11.23 10.12
CA TRP A 25 16.60 -11.11 10.97
C TRP A 25 16.49 -10.01 12.04
N GLY A 26 15.37 -9.27 12.07
CA GLY A 26 15.08 -8.25 13.07
C GLY A 26 15.64 -6.87 12.75
N VAL A 27 16.08 -6.62 11.51
CA VAL A 27 16.53 -5.28 11.08
C VAL A 27 15.34 -4.34 11.04
N ALA A 28 15.49 -3.14 11.61
CA ALA A 28 14.41 -2.17 11.63
C ALA A 28 14.14 -1.64 10.20
N PRO A 29 12.87 -1.47 9.77
CA PRO A 29 12.54 -0.92 8.44
C PRO A 29 13.19 0.44 8.14
N GLY A 30 13.47 1.23 9.19
CA GLY A 30 14.13 2.54 9.07
C GLY A 30 15.60 2.48 8.67
N GLU A 31 16.26 1.31 8.78
CA GLU A 31 17.65 1.08 8.38
C GLU A 31 17.77 0.59 6.93
N LEU A 32 16.67 0.07 6.37
CA LEU A 32 16.60 -0.48 5.02
C LEU A 32 16.26 0.57 3.94
N ARG A 33 16.53 1.86 4.19
CA ARG A 33 16.09 2.98 3.32
C ARG A 33 16.55 2.83 1.87
N HIS A 34 17.77 2.36 1.66
CA HIS A 34 18.30 2.14 0.31
C HIS A 34 17.53 1.05 -0.43
N LEU A 35 17.24 -0.06 0.25
CA LEU A 35 16.48 -1.17 -0.31
C LEU A 35 15.01 -0.78 -0.56
N THR A 36 14.39 -0.08 0.40
CA THR A 36 13.05 0.49 0.25
C THR A 36 12.97 1.47 -0.92
N GLY A 37 13.94 2.37 -1.05
CA GLY A 37 14.04 3.29 -2.20
C GLY A 37 14.09 2.52 -3.51
N ARG A 38 14.96 1.51 -3.57
CA ARG A 38 15.14 0.67 -4.76
C ARG A 38 13.88 -0.11 -5.15
N ILE A 39 13.17 -0.67 -4.17
CA ILE A 39 11.87 -1.33 -4.39
C ILE A 39 10.89 -0.36 -5.05
N GLY A 40 10.80 0.87 -4.56
CA GLY A 40 9.90 1.86 -5.15
C GLY A 40 10.27 2.25 -6.57
N GLU A 41 11.55 2.46 -6.87
CA GLU A 41 12.04 2.75 -8.23
C GLU A 41 11.69 1.62 -9.20
N LEU A 42 11.95 0.37 -8.80
CA LEU A 42 11.67 -0.81 -9.60
C LEU A 42 10.16 -1.01 -9.80
N TYR A 43 9.36 -0.79 -8.76
CA TYR A 43 7.91 -0.83 -8.84
C TYR A 43 7.37 0.22 -9.81
N ALA A 44 7.81 1.47 -9.68
CA ALA A 44 7.42 2.55 -10.59
C ALA A 44 7.79 2.21 -12.05
N ALA A 45 9.02 1.76 -12.30
CA ALA A 45 9.46 1.34 -13.63
C ALA A 45 8.63 0.18 -14.20
N MET A 46 8.18 -0.76 -13.36
CA MET A 46 7.30 -1.85 -13.78
C MET A 46 5.92 -1.33 -14.19
N ILE A 47 5.26 -0.54 -13.33
CA ILE A 47 3.87 -0.12 -13.58
C ILE A 47 3.74 0.90 -14.71
N THR A 48 4.76 1.74 -14.92
CA THR A 48 4.79 2.69 -16.03
C THR A 48 5.43 2.12 -17.30
N ARG A 49 5.71 0.80 -17.32
CA ARG A 49 6.46 0.12 -18.40
C ARG A 49 7.76 0.84 -18.78
N GLY A 50 8.33 1.53 -17.81
CA GLY A 50 9.46 2.42 -17.96
C GLY A 50 10.80 1.73 -17.73
N GLN A 51 11.81 2.55 -17.55
CA GLN A 51 13.16 2.13 -17.19
C GLN A 51 13.68 3.04 -16.09
N MET A 52 14.52 2.52 -15.21
CA MET A 52 15.23 3.37 -14.27
C MET A 52 16.15 4.34 -15.03
N ALA A 53 16.45 5.47 -14.42
CA ALA A 53 17.36 6.46 -14.97
C ALA A 53 18.71 5.82 -15.37
N LEU A 54 19.25 6.25 -16.51
CA LEU A 54 20.44 5.68 -17.14
C LEU A 54 21.71 5.98 -16.34
N ASP A 55 21.76 7.16 -15.70
CA ASP A 55 22.90 7.62 -14.93
C ASP A 55 22.77 7.26 -13.45
N THR A 56 23.86 6.77 -12.88
CA THR A 56 23.98 6.61 -11.42
C THR A 56 23.94 7.99 -10.76
N ASN A 57 23.06 8.19 -9.78
CA ASN A 57 22.79 9.49 -9.15
C ASN A 57 22.16 10.54 -10.07
N GLN A 58 21.28 10.10 -10.99
CA GLN A 58 20.46 11.02 -11.77
C GLN A 58 19.77 12.06 -10.88
N ARG A 59 19.89 13.34 -11.25
CA ARG A 59 19.30 14.43 -10.46
C ARG A 59 17.84 14.63 -10.84
N GLY A 60 16.98 14.54 -9.84
CA GLY A 60 15.59 15.01 -9.87
C GLY A 60 14.55 14.02 -10.38
N TYR A 61 14.95 12.90 -10.98
CA TYR A 61 14.05 11.82 -11.37
C TYR A 61 14.78 10.47 -11.31
N ASP A 62 14.01 9.41 -11.13
CA ASP A 62 14.50 8.06 -10.86
C ASP A 62 14.10 7.08 -11.97
N VAL A 63 12.98 7.35 -12.66
CA VAL A 63 12.40 6.50 -13.71
C VAL A 63 12.02 7.34 -14.93
N ILE A 64 12.13 6.75 -16.12
CA ILE A 64 11.58 7.27 -17.37
C ILE A 64 10.47 6.31 -17.82
N SER A 65 9.24 6.79 -17.97
CA SER A 65 8.11 5.94 -18.40
C SER A 65 8.19 5.53 -19.87
N ALA A 66 7.33 4.60 -20.30
CA ALA A 66 7.18 4.28 -21.72
C ALA A 66 6.74 5.49 -22.55
N GLU A 67 6.02 6.43 -21.93
CA GLU A 67 5.58 7.70 -22.49
C GLU A 67 6.65 8.80 -22.43
N ASN A 68 7.88 8.46 -22.02
CA ASN A 68 9.03 9.37 -21.89
C ASN A 68 8.85 10.47 -20.84
N GLU A 69 8.06 10.22 -19.79
CA GLU A 69 7.93 11.10 -18.64
C GLU A 69 9.06 10.84 -17.64
N ARG A 70 9.68 11.90 -17.11
CA ARG A 70 10.65 11.81 -16.01
C ARG A 70 9.91 11.76 -14.68
N ILE A 71 10.01 10.63 -13.98
CA ILE A 71 9.28 10.37 -12.73
C ILE A 71 10.24 10.44 -11.54
N SER A 72 9.93 11.29 -10.56
CA SER A 72 10.58 11.24 -9.25
C SER A 72 9.79 10.35 -8.30
N VAL A 73 10.46 9.37 -7.70
CA VAL A 73 9.87 8.38 -6.81
C VAL A 73 10.30 8.65 -5.37
N LYS A 74 9.33 8.60 -4.45
CA LYS A 74 9.59 8.64 -3.02
C LYS A 74 8.91 7.46 -2.34
N THR A 75 9.70 6.62 -1.71
CA THR A 75 9.20 5.46 -0.99
C THR A 75 9.25 5.71 0.50
N VAL A 76 8.18 5.34 1.21
CA VAL A 76 8.09 5.40 2.66
C VAL A 76 7.72 4.05 3.26
N THR A 77 8.13 3.83 4.50
CA THR A 77 7.67 2.71 5.34
C THR A 77 6.77 3.27 6.44
N THR A 78 7.37 3.80 7.50
CA THR A 78 6.69 4.34 8.68
C THR A 78 6.70 5.87 8.76
N ALA A 79 7.37 6.54 7.82
CA ALA A 79 7.45 8.00 7.80
C ALA A 79 6.07 8.62 7.56
N ASN A 80 5.77 9.71 8.27
CA ASN A 80 4.50 10.46 8.10
C ASN A 80 4.61 11.61 7.10
N HIS A 81 5.79 11.87 6.56
CA HIS A 81 6.01 12.92 5.59
C HIS A 81 7.00 12.51 4.51
N VAL A 82 6.85 13.12 3.33
CA VAL A 82 7.76 13.01 2.20
C VAL A 82 8.22 14.39 1.80
N ALA A 83 9.47 14.51 1.38
CA ALA A 83 10.06 15.75 0.91
C ALA A 83 10.57 15.60 -0.53
N PHE A 84 10.19 16.55 -1.38
CA PHE A 84 10.80 16.73 -2.71
C PHE A 84 11.67 17.98 -2.70
N ASN A 85 12.91 17.86 -3.15
CA ASN A 85 13.85 18.98 -3.16
C ASN A 85 13.46 20.01 -4.24
N THR A 86 13.23 21.26 -3.86
CA THR A 86 12.77 22.33 -4.76
C THR A 86 13.78 22.61 -5.87
N ASN A 87 15.08 22.46 -5.60
CA ASN A 87 16.16 22.75 -6.55
C ASN A 87 16.23 21.73 -7.71
N THR A 88 15.66 20.54 -7.52
CA THR A 88 15.63 19.49 -8.55
C THR A 88 14.24 19.15 -9.05
N PHE A 89 13.19 19.68 -8.40
CA PHE A 89 11.80 19.36 -8.70
C PHE A 89 11.34 19.78 -10.10
N GLN A 90 12.03 20.72 -10.73
CA GLN A 90 11.79 21.13 -12.11
C GLN A 90 12.32 20.15 -13.16
N LEU A 91 13.07 19.13 -12.74
CA LEU A 91 13.68 18.13 -13.64
C LEU A 91 12.78 16.91 -13.85
N CYS A 92 11.69 16.76 -13.09
CA CYS A 92 10.70 15.72 -13.25
C CYS A 92 9.37 16.27 -13.79
N ASP A 93 8.70 15.46 -14.60
CA ASP A 93 7.39 15.75 -15.17
C ASP A 93 6.27 15.19 -14.29
N ARG A 94 6.54 14.08 -13.58
CA ARG A 94 5.58 13.33 -12.75
C ARG A 94 6.22 12.90 -11.44
N VAL A 95 5.40 12.73 -10.41
CA VAL A 95 5.84 12.30 -9.08
C VAL A 95 5.04 11.10 -8.62
N MET A 96 5.71 10.17 -7.96
CA MET A 96 5.07 9.02 -7.35
C MET A 96 5.52 8.90 -5.89
N VAL A 97 4.55 8.71 -4.99
CA VAL A 97 4.81 8.38 -3.59
C VAL A 97 4.27 6.99 -3.33
N LEU A 98 5.16 6.10 -2.90
CA LEU A 98 4.86 4.69 -2.66
C LEU A 98 5.06 4.38 -1.18
N ARG A 99 4.27 3.45 -0.64
CA ARG A 99 4.45 2.88 0.69
C ARG A 99 4.80 1.41 0.58
N VAL A 100 5.90 1.02 1.21
CA VAL A 100 6.23 -0.40 1.43
C VAL A 100 5.63 -0.80 2.77
N ASN A 101 4.57 -1.60 2.70
CA ASN A 101 3.87 -2.15 3.85
C ASN A 101 4.48 -3.52 4.19
N VAL A 102 4.70 -3.75 5.48
CA VAL A 102 5.12 -5.04 6.01
C VAL A 102 3.97 -5.59 6.83
N ASP A 103 3.36 -6.66 6.34
CA ASP A 103 2.38 -7.42 7.11
C ASP A 103 3.02 -8.77 7.47
N PRO A 104 3.08 -9.15 8.77
CA PRO A 104 3.63 -10.43 9.19
C PRO A 104 2.95 -11.68 8.59
N GLU A 105 1.82 -11.52 7.89
CA GLU A 105 1.00 -12.60 7.34
C GLU A 105 0.80 -12.50 5.82
N GLU A 106 0.78 -11.29 5.27
CA GLU A 106 0.63 -11.05 3.82
C GLU A 106 1.97 -10.76 3.12
N GLY A 107 3.05 -10.72 3.89
CA GLY A 107 4.40 -10.42 3.38
C GLY A 107 4.57 -8.94 3.10
N VAL A 108 5.52 -8.63 2.22
CA VAL A 108 5.81 -7.25 1.85
C VAL A 108 4.97 -6.85 0.63
N SER A 109 4.27 -5.73 0.75
CA SER A 109 3.47 -5.16 -0.34
C SER A 109 3.82 -3.70 -0.61
N VAL A 110 3.59 -3.26 -1.86
CA VAL A 110 3.82 -1.87 -2.29
C VAL A 110 2.47 -1.24 -2.63
N GLU A 111 2.17 -0.13 -1.98
CA GLU A 111 0.95 0.66 -2.14
C GLU A 111 1.30 2.02 -2.78
N GLU A 112 0.48 2.47 -3.73
CA GLU A 112 0.59 3.81 -4.31
C GLU A 112 -0.21 4.80 -3.47
N LEU A 113 0.49 5.78 -2.86
CA LEU A 113 -0.14 6.85 -2.08
C LEU A 113 -0.46 8.08 -2.93
N LEU A 114 0.39 8.33 -3.93
CA LEU A 114 0.25 9.45 -4.84
C LEU A 114 0.85 9.12 -6.19
N ASP A 115 0.13 9.48 -7.23
CA ASP A 115 0.61 9.50 -8.60
C ASP A 115 -0.02 10.70 -9.32
N CYS A 116 0.78 11.73 -9.61
CA CYS A 116 0.31 12.95 -10.26
C CYS A 116 1.44 13.67 -10.98
N THR A 117 1.09 14.64 -11.81
CA THR A 117 2.09 15.52 -12.45
C THR A 117 2.81 16.39 -11.42
N ALA A 118 4.02 16.82 -11.75
CA ALA A 118 4.78 17.75 -10.91
C ALA A 118 4.05 19.10 -10.73
N SER A 119 3.27 19.53 -11.74
CA SER A 119 2.47 20.77 -11.66
C SER A 119 1.36 20.66 -10.62
N GLU A 120 0.58 19.57 -10.67
CA GLU A 120 -0.51 19.33 -9.71
C GLU A 120 -0.01 19.25 -8.26
N LEU A 121 1.21 18.72 -8.04
CA LEU A 121 1.81 18.70 -6.72
C LEU A 121 2.11 20.11 -6.20
N ARG A 122 2.66 20.99 -7.06
CA ARG A 122 3.00 22.37 -6.68
C ARG A 122 1.77 23.17 -6.29
N GLU A 123 0.65 22.94 -6.95
CA GLU A 123 -0.61 23.61 -6.61
C GLU A 123 -1.15 23.15 -5.25
N LYS A 124 -0.89 21.91 -4.86
CA LYS A 124 -1.38 21.31 -3.61
C LYS A 124 -0.47 21.55 -2.40
N VAL A 125 0.79 21.94 -2.60
CA VAL A 125 1.81 21.97 -1.54
C VAL A 125 2.62 23.26 -1.59
N SER A 126 2.60 24.01 -0.49
CA SER A 126 3.50 25.15 -0.31
C SER A 126 4.92 24.69 0.02
N PRO A 127 5.97 25.35 -0.51
CA PRO A 127 7.34 25.04 -0.15
C PRO A 127 7.60 25.31 1.34
N TYR A 128 8.34 24.42 1.97
CA TYR A 128 8.82 24.54 3.35
C TYR A 128 10.35 24.52 3.35
N GLY A 129 10.96 25.70 3.30
CA GLY A 129 12.41 25.83 3.07
C GLY A 129 12.80 25.37 1.66
N GLU A 130 13.79 24.49 1.56
CA GLU A 130 14.30 23.93 0.29
C GLU A 130 13.54 22.67 -0.19
N ALA A 131 12.37 22.38 0.39
CA ALA A 131 11.60 21.19 0.04
C ALA A 131 10.09 21.41 0.00
N PHE A 132 9.40 20.73 -0.91
CA PHE A 132 7.96 20.49 -0.82
C PHE A 132 7.73 19.35 0.16
N ARG A 133 7.18 19.67 1.35
CA ARG A 133 6.89 18.68 2.39
C ARG A 133 5.42 18.26 2.32
N LEU A 134 5.18 17.00 2.01
CA LEU A 134 3.85 16.40 1.99
C LEU A 134 3.61 15.57 3.23
N SER A 135 2.47 15.78 3.88
CA SER A 135 1.99 14.87 4.91
C SER A 135 1.34 13.66 4.27
N ILE A 136 1.77 12.47 4.67
CA ILE A 136 1.22 11.21 4.16
C ILE A 136 -0.22 10.98 4.64
N SER A 137 -0.63 11.59 5.76
CA SER A 137 -2.02 11.54 6.22
C SER A 137 -3.03 12.07 5.21
N LEU A 138 -2.60 12.94 4.27
CA LEU A 138 -3.43 13.43 3.17
C LEU A 138 -3.84 12.31 2.20
N PHE A 139 -3.07 11.22 2.16
CA PHE A 139 -3.24 10.07 1.28
C PHE A 139 -3.84 8.85 2.00
N ASN A 140 -4.00 8.90 3.32
CA ASN A 140 -4.74 7.88 4.09
C ASN A 140 -6.27 7.95 3.86
N LYS A 141 -6.73 8.52 2.74
CA LYS A 141 -8.13 8.33 2.35
C LYS A 141 -8.36 6.83 2.17
N PRO A 142 -9.46 6.28 2.68
CA PRO A 142 -9.77 4.86 2.50
C PRO A 142 -9.67 4.51 1.01
N SER A 143 -9.02 3.38 0.74
CA SER A 143 -8.92 2.72 -0.56
C SER A 143 -10.18 2.96 -1.39
N LYS A 144 -10.01 3.36 -2.66
CA LYS A 144 -11.04 3.54 -3.72
C LYS A 144 -12.49 3.50 -3.23
N PRO A 145 -13.30 4.56 -3.40
CA PRO A 145 -14.70 4.54 -2.98
C PRO A 145 -15.36 3.24 -3.42
N LEU A 146 -15.72 2.41 -2.43
CA LEU A 146 -16.40 1.14 -2.63
C LEU A 146 -17.81 1.34 -3.22
N ASP A 147 -18.19 2.60 -3.45
CA ASP A 147 -19.44 3.11 -4.02
C ASP A 147 -19.85 2.44 -5.34
N HIS A 148 -18.90 1.88 -6.09
CA HIS A 148 -19.18 1.15 -7.34
C HIS A 148 -19.37 -0.36 -7.17
N LEU A 149 -19.01 -0.93 -6.01
CA LEU A 149 -19.13 -2.36 -5.75
C LEU A 149 -20.45 -2.64 -5.03
N GLN A 150 -21.21 -3.61 -5.53
CA GLN A 150 -22.40 -4.07 -4.83
C GLN A 150 -22.02 -4.79 -3.52
N VAL A 151 -22.80 -4.52 -2.47
CA VAL A 151 -22.70 -5.21 -1.19
C VAL A 151 -23.48 -6.53 -1.32
N ASP A 152 -22.76 -7.65 -1.34
CA ASP A 152 -23.34 -8.99 -1.40
C ASP A 152 -23.92 -9.39 -0.05
N ASN A 153 -23.24 -9.03 1.04
CA ASN A 153 -23.67 -9.32 2.40
C ASN A 153 -23.38 -8.15 3.33
N GLU A 154 -24.37 -7.78 4.14
CA GLU A 154 -24.22 -6.91 5.29
C GLU A 154 -24.68 -7.69 6.52
N ILE A 155 -23.96 -7.59 7.63
CA ILE A 155 -24.39 -8.18 8.91
C ILE A 155 -23.99 -7.27 10.06
N HIS A 156 -24.91 -7.12 11.02
CA HIS A 156 -24.67 -6.36 12.24
C HIS A 156 -24.30 -7.31 13.39
N PHE A 157 -23.31 -6.91 14.18
CA PHE A 157 -22.90 -7.63 15.38
C PHE A 157 -22.38 -6.64 16.42
N GLU A 158 -23.15 -6.47 17.50
CA GLU A 158 -22.89 -5.44 18.53
C GLU A 158 -22.73 -4.05 17.89
N ARG A 159 -21.59 -3.39 18.11
CA ARG A 159 -21.23 -2.10 17.50
C ARG A 159 -20.59 -2.22 16.11
N TYR A 160 -20.40 -3.44 15.62
CA TYR A 160 -19.73 -3.70 14.35
C TYR A 160 -20.75 -3.93 13.24
N THR A 161 -20.52 -3.33 12.08
CA THR A 161 -21.20 -3.69 10.84
C THR A 161 -20.16 -4.27 9.89
N LEU A 162 -20.41 -5.47 9.39
CA LEU A 162 -19.54 -6.18 8.46
C LEU A 162 -20.18 -6.15 7.08
N ARG A 163 -19.50 -5.54 6.11
CA ARG A 163 -19.91 -5.53 4.70
C ARG A 163 -18.96 -6.38 3.89
N GLN A 164 -19.51 -7.33 3.14
CA GLN A 164 -18.81 -8.07 2.11
C GLN A 164 -19.30 -7.60 0.74
N TYR A 165 -18.36 -7.16 -0.08
CA TYR A 165 -18.62 -6.78 -1.47
C TYR A 165 -18.51 -7.98 -2.41
N GLU A 166 -19.05 -7.86 -3.62
CA GLU A 166 -18.94 -8.87 -4.69
C GLU A 166 -17.50 -9.35 -4.96
N SER A 167 -16.51 -8.48 -4.76
CA SER A 167 -15.09 -8.82 -4.90
C SER A 167 -14.54 -9.72 -3.77
N GLY A 168 -15.37 -10.05 -2.78
CA GLY A 168 -15.00 -10.72 -1.54
C GLY A 168 -14.29 -9.81 -0.53
N THR A 169 -14.17 -8.51 -0.82
CA THR A 169 -13.55 -7.52 0.09
C THR A 169 -14.45 -7.30 1.32
N ILE A 170 -13.83 -7.21 2.50
CA ILE A 170 -14.53 -7.06 3.79
C ILE A 170 -14.24 -5.68 4.39
N LEU A 171 -15.29 -4.89 4.55
CA LEU A 171 -15.28 -3.63 5.28
C LEU A 171 -15.89 -3.83 6.66
N VAL A 172 -15.21 -3.32 7.68
CA VAL A 172 -15.72 -3.26 9.05
C VAL A 172 -16.08 -1.81 9.34
N LEU A 173 -17.30 -1.56 9.80
CA LEU A 173 -17.71 -0.30 10.37
C LEU A 173 -17.86 -0.46 11.89
N ILE A 174 -17.52 0.57 12.64
CA ILE A 174 -17.76 0.64 14.09
C ILE A 174 -18.65 1.85 14.32
N ASP A 175 -19.83 1.64 14.90
CA ASP A 175 -20.80 2.71 15.13
C ASP A 175 -21.14 3.51 13.85
N GLY A 176 -21.13 2.83 12.69
CA GLY A 176 -21.39 3.43 11.37
C GLY A 176 -20.15 4.01 10.67
N GLU A 177 -18.99 4.07 11.32
CA GLU A 177 -17.77 4.62 10.74
C GLU A 177 -16.85 3.54 10.15
N PRO A 178 -16.50 3.61 8.85
CA PRO A 178 -15.65 2.62 8.20
C PRO A 178 -14.23 2.62 8.79
N GLN A 179 -13.75 1.43 9.13
CA GLN A 179 -12.41 1.24 9.67
C GLN A 179 -11.41 1.00 8.54
N LEU A 180 -10.30 1.73 8.57
CA LEU A 180 -9.20 1.59 7.60
C LEU A 180 -8.53 0.21 7.68
N VAL A 181 -8.55 -0.43 8.85
CA VAL A 181 -7.91 -1.74 9.07
C VAL A 181 -8.91 -2.72 9.67
N SER A 182 -9.53 -3.55 8.83
CA SER A 182 -10.57 -4.49 9.25
C SER A 182 -10.06 -5.65 10.13
N LYS A 183 -8.85 -6.16 9.87
CA LYS A 183 -8.35 -7.45 10.40
C LYS A 183 -8.27 -7.53 11.95
N PRO A 184 -7.78 -6.51 12.70
CA PRO A 184 -7.78 -6.54 14.16
C PRO A 184 -9.18 -6.61 14.76
N HIS A 185 -10.16 -5.95 14.14
CA HIS A 185 -11.55 -5.98 14.59
C HIS A 185 -12.20 -7.34 14.30
N LEU A 186 -11.94 -7.90 13.11
CA LEU A 186 -12.38 -9.26 12.77
C LEU A 186 -11.85 -10.30 13.77
N ARG A 187 -10.59 -10.18 14.23
CA ARG A 187 -10.06 -11.09 15.27
C ARG A 187 -10.77 -10.97 16.60
N LYS A 188 -11.14 -9.77 17.02
CA LYS A 188 -11.92 -9.56 18.25
C LYS A 188 -13.29 -10.25 18.12
N ILE A 189 -13.97 -10.04 17.00
CA ILE A 189 -15.27 -10.68 16.71
C ILE A 189 -15.11 -12.21 16.65
N ALA A 190 -14.09 -12.71 15.96
CA ALA A 190 -13.80 -14.15 15.87
C ALA A 190 -13.57 -14.79 17.24
N ALA A 191 -12.80 -14.13 18.12
CA ALA A 191 -12.57 -14.59 19.48
C ALA A 191 -13.86 -14.67 20.30
N THR A 192 -14.75 -13.68 20.17
CA THR A 192 -16.07 -13.68 20.83
C THR A 192 -16.98 -14.79 20.29
N LEU A 193 -16.97 -15.01 18.97
CA LEU A 193 -17.84 -15.99 18.32
C LEU A 193 -17.30 -17.43 18.37
N GLY A 194 -16.03 -17.62 18.72
CA GLY A 194 -15.34 -18.91 18.65
C GLY A 194 -15.01 -19.35 17.22
N VAL A 195 -14.81 -18.40 16.31
CA VAL A 195 -14.40 -18.67 14.92
C VAL A 195 -12.88 -18.86 14.89
N ASP A 196 -12.43 -19.98 14.31
CA ASP A 196 -11.01 -20.28 14.20
C ASP A 196 -10.31 -19.25 13.29
N ILE A 197 -9.20 -18.70 13.79
CA ILE A 197 -8.34 -17.78 13.06
C ILE A 197 -7.37 -18.50 12.13
N LEU A 198 -7.28 -19.84 12.22
CA LEU A 198 -6.46 -20.68 11.37
C LEU A 198 -7.28 -21.30 10.24
N ASN A 199 -6.63 -21.48 9.10
CA ASN A 199 -7.16 -22.18 7.93
C ASN A 199 -6.88 -23.69 8.04
N GLY A 200 -7.46 -24.48 7.12
CA GLY A 200 -7.33 -25.94 7.13
C GLY A 200 -5.90 -26.49 6.94
N SER A 201 -4.95 -25.64 6.54
CA SER A 201 -3.52 -25.98 6.41
C SER A 201 -2.68 -25.52 7.61
N GLY A 202 -3.31 -24.98 8.67
CA GLY A 202 -2.63 -24.49 9.87
C GLY A 202 -2.06 -23.06 9.77
N GLY A 203 -2.22 -22.37 8.63
CA GLY A 203 -1.87 -20.96 8.47
C GLY A 203 -2.98 -20.03 8.98
N LYS A 204 -2.71 -18.76 9.26
CA LYS A 204 -3.76 -17.81 9.69
C LYS A 204 -4.65 -17.38 8.50
N LYS A 205 -5.93 -17.15 8.75
CA LYS A 205 -6.90 -16.63 7.77
C LYS A 205 -6.63 -15.16 7.45
N ASN A 206 -6.68 -14.83 6.16
CA ASN A 206 -6.64 -13.42 5.72
C ASN A 206 -7.98 -12.71 6.00
N THR A 207 -8.02 -11.39 5.81
CA THR A 207 -9.21 -10.56 6.11
C THR A 207 -10.46 -11.05 5.40
N ARG A 208 -10.35 -11.52 4.15
CA ARG A 208 -11.48 -12.03 3.36
C ARG A 208 -12.00 -13.36 3.90
N GLN A 209 -11.11 -14.32 4.15
CA GLN A 209 -11.45 -15.63 4.69
C GLN A 209 -12.07 -15.51 6.09
N LEU A 210 -11.41 -14.75 6.97
CA LEU A 210 -11.88 -14.55 8.34
C LEU A 210 -13.23 -13.82 8.36
N GLY A 211 -13.38 -12.78 7.55
CA GLY A 211 -14.64 -12.05 7.43
C GLY A 211 -15.77 -12.91 6.88
N ALA A 212 -15.52 -13.70 5.83
CA ALA A 212 -16.52 -14.61 5.27
C ALA A 212 -16.97 -15.68 6.28
N ASP A 213 -16.03 -16.24 7.06
CA ASP A 213 -16.36 -17.21 8.11
C ASP A 213 -17.17 -16.59 9.24
N ILE A 214 -16.80 -15.38 9.70
CA ILE A 214 -17.57 -14.64 10.70
C ILE A 214 -18.98 -14.36 10.20
N ILE A 215 -19.14 -13.84 8.97
CA ILE A 215 -20.45 -13.57 8.37
C ILE A 215 -21.29 -14.85 8.30
N LYS A 216 -20.70 -15.96 7.86
CA LYS A 216 -21.37 -17.26 7.80
C LYS A 216 -21.81 -17.74 9.19
N THR A 217 -20.97 -17.60 10.21
CA THR A 217 -21.29 -17.98 11.59
C THR A 217 -22.40 -17.10 12.17
N LEU A 218 -22.37 -15.80 11.94
CA LEU A 218 -23.39 -14.85 12.40
C LEU A 218 -24.75 -15.13 11.75
N LYS A 219 -24.78 -15.37 10.42
CA LYS A 219 -26.00 -15.78 9.72
C LYS A 219 -26.58 -17.08 10.27
N ALA A 220 -25.73 -18.06 10.57
CA ALA A 220 -26.17 -19.32 11.17
C ALA A 220 -26.76 -19.14 12.59
N ARG A 221 -26.41 -18.05 13.30
CA ARG A 221 -26.96 -17.68 14.61
C ARG A 221 -28.20 -16.78 14.53
N GLY A 222 -28.63 -16.39 13.33
CA GLY A 222 -29.83 -15.57 13.11
C GLY A 222 -29.59 -14.06 13.17
N GLU A 223 -28.33 -13.61 13.20
CA GLU A 223 -28.00 -12.19 13.09
C GLU A 223 -28.19 -11.73 11.63
N THR A 224 -28.71 -10.51 11.45
CA THR A 224 -28.97 -9.87 10.15
C THR A 224 -28.34 -8.50 10.10
#